data_AF-A0A8S4BKT1-F1
#
_entry.id   AF-A0A8S4BKT1-F1
#
_cell.length_a   1.000
_cell.length_b   1.000
_cell.length_c   1.000
_cell.angle_alpha   90.00
_cell.angle_beta   90.00
_cell.angle_gamma   90.00
#
_symmetry.space_group_name_H-M   'P 1'
#
loop_
_entity.id
_entity.type
_entity.pdbx_description
1 polymer ?
#
loop_
_entity_poly.entity_id
_entity_poly.type
_entity_poly.pdbx_seq_one_letter_code
_entity_poly.pdbx_strand_id
1 'polypeptide(L)'
;MGGLMLPSIMLALCFLLEAGAAQRSGFRVCAFNLHHFGESKSRKSDVMQTLARIISRCDVCLLQEVRDSKGTALPKLLEQIRLSDPAHAYKSVASARLGRTESYQEQYVFVYRSDTATLADTYQYPDDLPGDEDAFAREPSDPAHAYKSVASARLGRTESYQEQYVFVYRSDTATLADTLFWLLPEDSDSTVRASTSCSYDRIVVHGETFNRAVVPFSARAFNFQAEYRLTEEQ
;
A
#
# COMPACT_ATOMS: atom_id res chain seq x y z
N MET A 1 60.37 -0.04 -36.07
CA MET A 1 60.51 -1.03 -34.99
C MET A 1 60.44 -0.30 -33.66
N GLY A 2 59.48 -0.65 -32.79
CA GLY A 2 59.39 -0.30 -31.35
C GLY A 2 59.16 1.18 -31.05
N GLY A 3 58.34 1.62 -30.10
CA GLY A 3 57.66 0.99 -28.97
C GLY A 3 57.23 2.12 -28.01
N LEU A 4 56.12 1.90 -27.29
CA LEU A 4 55.45 2.83 -26.36
C LEU A 4 56.36 3.35 -25.22
N MET A 5 56.03 4.52 -24.64
CA MET A 5 55.58 4.67 -23.24
C MET A 5 55.22 6.13 -22.87
N LEU A 6 54.08 6.31 -22.19
CA LEU A 6 53.68 7.53 -21.44
C LEU A 6 54.49 7.65 -20.13
N PRO A 7 54.54 8.85 -19.51
CA PRO A 7 53.78 8.97 -18.27
C PRO A 7 53.01 10.30 -18.10
N SER A 8 51.85 10.19 -17.46
CA SER A 8 51.34 10.97 -16.32
C SER A 8 51.72 12.46 -16.24
N ILE A 9 50.79 13.41 -16.11
CA ILE A 9 50.01 13.70 -14.90
C ILE A 9 48.87 14.66 -15.31
N MET A 10 47.63 14.18 -15.42
CA MET A 10 46.50 14.57 -14.57
C MET A 10 46.67 15.89 -13.79
N LEU A 11 46.15 17.01 -14.32
CA LEU A 11 45.42 17.96 -13.49
C LEU A 11 43.92 17.74 -13.77
N ALA A 12 43.35 16.72 -13.12
CA ALA A 12 41.92 16.70 -12.87
C ALA A 12 41.63 17.78 -11.83
N LEU A 13 41.22 18.94 -12.32
CA LEU A 13 40.60 19.96 -11.48
C LEU A 13 39.34 19.35 -10.87
N CYS A 14 39.41 19.19 -9.54
CA CYS A 14 38.30 18.93 -8.65
C CYS A 14 37.12 19.84 -8.97
N PHE A 15 36.09 19.25 -9.59
CA PHE A 15 34.70 19.52 -9.28
C PHE A 15 33.99 18.16 -9.14
N LEU A 16 34.42 17.38 -8.15
CA LEU A 16 33.65 16.26 -7.61
C LEU A 16 33.26 16.60 -6.18
N LEU A 17 32.37 17.57 -6.07
CA LEU A 17 31.42 17.77 -4.98
C LEU A 17 30.30 18.57 -5.67
N GLU A 18 29.16 17.98 -5.98
CA GLU A 18 28.30 17.43 -4.96
C GLU A 18 27.96 15.98 -5.23
N ALA A 19 28.05 15.18 -4.16
CA ALA A 19 27.13 14.10 -3.97
C ALA A 19 25.74 14.67 -4.23
N GLY A 20 25.17 14.39 -5.40
CA GLY A 20 23.73 14.41 -5.56
C GLY A 20 23.25 13.50 -4.45
N ALA A 21 22.74 14.09 -3.37
CA ALA A 21 22.03 13.36 -2.34
C ALA A 21 21.14 12.42 -3.14
N ALA A 22 21.39 11.11 -3.04
CA ALA A 22 20.42 10.15 -3.51
C ALA A 22 19.13 10.64 -2.86
N GLN A 23 18.22 11.18 -3.67
CA GLN A 23 16.92 11.63 -3.23
C GLN A 23 16.43 10.40 -2.48
N ARG A 24 16.44 10.40 -1.13
CA ARG A 24 15.93 9.27 -0.37
C ARG A 24 14.52 9.17 -0.89
N SER A 25 14.22 8.13 -1.66
CA SER A 25 12.88 7.86 -2.09
C SER A 25 12.11 7.79 -0.78
N GLY A 26 11.26 8.79 -0.52
CA GLY A 26 10.57 8.88 0.74
C GLY A 26 9.84 7.57 1.02
N PHE A 27 9.65 7.23 2.29
CA PHE A 27 8.93 6.02 2.66
C PHE A 27 7.49 6.10 2.13
N ARG A 28 7.09 5.16 1.27
CA ARG A 28 5.81 5.18 0.57
C ARG A 28 4.85 4.15 1.13
N VAL A 29 3.68 4.64 1.55
CA VAL A 29 2.56 3.81 2.00
C VAL A 29 1.44 3.90 0.97
N CYS A 30 0.86 2.76 0.62
CA CYS A 30 -0.21 2.66 -0.35
C CYS A 30 -1.37 1.81 0.18
N ALA A 31 -2.56 2.08 -0.33
CA ALA A 31 -3.73 1.21 -0.19
C ALA A 31 -4.26 0.92 -1.60
N PHE A 32 -4.58 -0.34 -1.88
CA PHE A 32 -5.02 -0.76 -3.20
C PHE A 32 -6.12 -1.81 -3.10
N ASN A 33 -7.33 -1.43 -3.50
CA ASN A 33 -8.41 -2.39 -3.70
C ASN A 33 -8.18 -3.15 -5.01
N LEU A 34 -8.01 -4.47 -4.92
CA LEU A 34 -7.71 -5.31 -6.08
C LEU A 34 -8.96 -5.80 -6.82
N HIS A 35 -10.16 -5.39 -6.39
CA HIS A 35 -11.46 -5.73 -6.95
C HIS A 35 -11.67 -7.25 -7.08
N HIS A 36 -11.98 -7.91 -5.98
CA HIS A 36 -12.19 -9.36 -5.88
C HIS A 36 -10.98 -10.19 -6.39
N PHE A 37 -9.78 -9.88 -5.90
CA PHE A 37 -8.59 -10.62 -6.30
C PHE A 37 -8.62 -12.06 -5.77
N GLY A 38 -8.44 -13.03 -6.64
CA GLY A 38 -8.44 -14.44 -6.27
C GLY A 38 -7.93 -15.31 -7.40
N GLU A 39 -8.26 -16.60 -7.36
CA GLU A 39 -7.73 -17.59 -8.31
C GLU A 39 -7.89 -17.17 -9.78
N SER A 40 -9.08 -16.74 -10.20
CA SER A 40 -9.37 -16.35 -11.58
C SER A 40 -8.52 -15.16 -12.05
N LYS A 41 -8.33 -14.15 -11.21
CA LYS A 41 -7.50 -12.97 -11.53
C LYS A 41 -6.01 -13.32 -11.52
N SER A 42 -5.58 -14.21 -10.62
CA SER A 42 -4.18 -14.66 -10.54
C SER A 42 -3.68 -15.45 -11.76
N ARG A 43 -4.59 -15.93 -12.62
CA ARG A 43 -4.27 -16.64 -13.86
C ARG A 43 -3.96 -15.71 -15.03
N LYS A 44 -4.25 -14.42 -14.92
CA LYS A 44 -4.00 -13.40 -15.95
C LYS A 44 -2.62 -12.78 -15.73
N SER A 45 -1.64 -13.15 -16.55
CA SER A 45 -0.23 -12.78 -16.36
C SER A 45 0.01 -11.27 -16.50
N ASP A 46 -0.64 -10.62 -17.46
CA ASP A 46 -0.66 -9.18 -17.68
C ASP A 46 -1.18 -8.41 -16.46
N VAL A 47 -2.31 -8.85 -15.90
CA VAL A 47 -2.86 -8.27 -14.67
C VAL A 47 -1.86 -8.44 -13.53
N MET A 48 -1.31 -9.64 -13.34
CA MET A 48 -0.35 -9.91 -12.27
C MET A 48 0.93 -9.06 -12.37
N GLN A 49 1.44 -8.85 -13.58
CA GLN A 49 2.59 -7.96 -13.83
C GLN A 49 2.25 -6.51 -13.50
N THR A 50 1.05 -6.04 -13.86
CA THR A 50 0.60 -4.69 -13.49
C THR A 50 0.43 -4.54 -11.98
N LEU A 51 -0.21 -5.50 -11.32
CA LEU A 51 -0.34 -5.51 -9.86
C LEU A 51 1.04 -5.48 -9.17
N ALA A 52 1.98 -6.31 -9.62
CA ALA A 52 3.34 -6.31 -9.10
C ALA A 52 4.04 -4.96 -9.26
N ARG A 53 3.91 -4.33 -10.45
CA ARG A 53 4.45 -2.98 -10.69
C ARG A 53 3.83 -1.91 -9.80
N ILE A 54 2.52 -1.96 -9.55
CA ILE A 54 1.83 -1.03 -8.64
C ILE A 54 2.36 -1.21 -7.21
N ILE A 55 2.35 -2.45 -6.70
CA ILE A 55 2.71 -2.77 -5.31
C ILE A 55 4.18 -2.44 -5.04
N SER A 56 5.07 -2.68 -5.99
CA SER A 56 6.51 -2.42 -5.85
C SER A 56 6.87 -0.92 -5.82
N ARG A 57 5.91 -0.01 -6.00
CA ARG A 57 6.14 1.44 -5.80
C ARG A 57 6.17 1.85 -4.33
N CYS A 58 5.75 0.97 -3.44
CA CYS A 58 5.47 1.25 -2.05
C CYS A 58 6.40 0.44 -1.15
N ASP A 59 6.81 1.02 -0.02
CA ASP A 59 7.49 0.29 1.04
C ASP A 59 6.50 -0.56 1.83
N VAL A 60 5.26 -0.07 1.94
CA VAL A 60 4.12 -0.76 2.57
C VAL A 60 2.90 -0.57 1.67
N CYS A 61 2.23 -1.65 1.32
CA CYS A 61 1.00 -1.63 0.55
C CYS A 61 -0.07 -2.48 1.25
N LEU A 62 -1.22 -1.89 1.57
CA LEU A 62 -2.42 -2.64 1.95
C LEU A 62 -3.16 -3.07 0.70
N LEU A 63 -3.44 -4.36 0.59
CA LEU A 63 -4.29 -4.96 -0.44
C LEU A 63 -5.67 -5.24 0.17
N GLN A 64 -6.71 -4.75 -0.51
CA GLN A 64 -8.11 -4.96 -0.12
C GLN A 64 -8.82 -5.86 -1.13
N GLU A 65 -9.93 -6.47 -0.70
CA GLU A 65 -10.73 -7.43 -1.46
C GLU A 65 -9.95 -8.66 -1.96
N VAL A 66 -9.05 -9.18 -1.12
CA VAL A 66 -8.35 -10.45 -1.39
C VAL A 66 -9.28 -11.61 -1.05
N ARG A 67 -9.59 -12.45 -2.03
CA ARG A 67 -10.44 -13.64 -1.96
C ARG A 67 -9.66 -14.87 -2.40
N ASP A 68 -8.74 -15.30 -1.55
CA ASP A 68 -7.87 -16.44 -1.82
C ASP A 68 -8.23 -17.65 -0.95
N SER A 69 -9.46 -18.15 -1.10
CA SER A 69 -9.97 -19.29 -0.31
C SER A 69 -9.13 -20.57 -0.44
N LYS A 70 -8.39 -20.73 -1.54
CA LYS A 70 -7.47 -21.85 -1.79
C LYS A 70 -6.04 -21.58 -1.34
N GLY A 71 -5.70 -20.35 -0.93
CA GLY A 71 -4.34 -19.96 -0.55
C GLY A 71 -3.31 -20.05 -1.67
N THR A 72 -3.71 -19.86 -2.93
CA THR A 72 -2.81 -20.01 -4.10
C THR A 72 -2.61 -18.72 -4.89
N ALA A 73 -3.53 -17.76 -4.82
CA ALA A 73 -3.46 -16.51 -5.56
C ALA A 73 -2.44 -15.55 -4.94
N LEU A 74 -2.45 -15.40 -3.61
CA LEU A 74 -1.56 -14.48 -2.91
C LEU A 74 -0.08 -14.91 -3.02
N PRO A 75 0.30 -16.19 -2.81
CA PRO A 75 1.68 -16.62 -3.02
C PRO A 75 2.21 -16.34 -4.44
N LYS A 76 1.36 -16.53 -5.46
CA LYS A 76 1.72 -16.19 -6.86
C LYS A 76 1.99 -14.69 -7.02
N LEU A 77 1.18 -13.83 -6.39
CA LEU A 77 1.37 -12.38 -6.46
C LEU A 77 2.67 -11.96 -5.77
N LEU A 78 2.95 -12.51 -4.58
CA LEU A 78 4.18 -12.24 -3.85
C LEU A 78 5.42 -12.66 -4.65
N GLU A 79 5.36 -13.79 -5.36
CA GLU A 79 6.44 -14.20 -6.24
C GLU A 79 6.62 -13.25 -7.42
N GLN A 80 5.54 -12.83 -8.08
CA GLN A 80 5.61 -11.85 -9.17
C GLN A 80 6.18 -10.50 -8.72
N ILE A 81 5.86 -10.06 -7.49
CA ILE A 81 6.46 -8.85 -6.89
C ILE A 81 7.97 -9.02 -6.73
N ARG A 82 8.43 -10.13 -6.12
CA ARG A 82 9.86 -10.40 -5.92
C ARG A 82 10.63 -10.47 -7.24
N LEU A 83 10.04 -11.07 -8.27
CA LEU A 83 10.65 -11.13 -9.59
C LEU A 83 10.72 -9.75 -10.27
N SER A 84 9.75 -8.88 -10.00
CA SER A 84 9.67 -7.54 -10.61
C SER A 84 10.55 -6.49 -9.90
N ASP A 85 10.82 -6.67 -8.61
CA ASP A 85 11.66 -5.78 -7.79
C ASP A 85 12.70 -6.59 -6.98
N PRO A 86 13.73 -7.16 -7.66
CA PRO A 86 14.73 -8.01 -7.01
C PRO A 86 15.67 -7.25 -6.07
N ALA A 87 15.61 -5.91 -6.04
CA ALA A 87 16.42 -5.09 -5.16
C ALA A 87 15.94 -5.13 -3.71
N HIS A 88 14.69 -5.52 -3.46
CA HIS A 88 14.07 -5.48 -2.14
C HIS A 88 13.53 -6.86 -1.72
N ALA A 89 13.55 -7.10 -0.41
CA ALA A 89 13.01 -8.33 0.15
C ALA A 89 11.59 -8.10 0.67
N TYR A 90 10.61 -8.91 0.25
CA TYR A 90 9.20 -8.72 0.59
C TYR A 90 8.68 -9.72 1.63
N LYS A 91 7.91 -9.21 2.59
CA LYS A 91 7.08 -9.96 3.54
C LYS A 91 5.62 -9.53 3.45
N SER A 92 4.73 -10.35 4.00
CA SER A 92 3.30 -10.04 4.05
C SER A 92 2.64 -10.52 5.33
N VAL A 93 1.55 -9.88 5.72
CA VAL A 93 0.65 -10.33 6.78
C VAL A 93 -0.80 -10.16 6.34
N ALA A 94 -1.62 -11.19 6.56
CA ALA A 94 -3.02 -11.23 6.15
C ALA A 94 -3.93 -11.25 7.38
N SER A 95 -5.07 -10.56 7.31
CA SER A 95 -6.17 -10.67 8.28
C SER A 95 -6.84 -12.04 8.21
N ALA A 96 -7.72 -12.32 9.17
CA ALA A 96 -8.72 -13.37 9.00
C ALA A 96 -9.61 -13.06 7.79
N ARG A 97 -10.30 -14.10 7.30
CA ARG A 97 -11.33 -13.95 6.27
C ARG A 97 -12.59 -13.36 6.91
N LEU A 98 -13.11 -12.28 6.34
CA LEU A 98 -14.18 -11.48 6.91
C LEU A 98 -15.35 -11.32 5.93
N GLY A 99 -16.57 -11.37 6.45
CA GLY A 99 -17.81 -11.25 5.69
C GLY A 99 -18.89 -12.25 6.12
N ARG A 100 -20.16 -11.85 5.91
CA ARG A 100 -21.40 -12.57 6.28
C ARG A 100 -21.45 -14.06 5.95
N THR A 101 -20.89 -14.48 4.82
CA THR A 101 -21.01 -15.85 4.33
C THR A 101 -19.65 -16.44 4.03
N GLU A 102 -19.45 -17.74 4.31
CA GLU A 102 -18.19 -18.44 4.02
C GLU A 102 -17.77 -18.35 2.53
N SER A 103 -18.76 -18.23 1.65
CA SER A 103 -18.60 -18.12 0.20
C SER A 103 -18.18 -16.73 -0.27
N TYR A 104 -18.36 -15.69 0.55
CA TYR A 104 -18.08 -14.30 0.21
C TYR A 104 -17.32 -13.61 1.33
N GLN A 105 -16.10 -14.11 1.59
CA GLN A 105 -15.20 -13.50 2.55
C GLN A 105 -13.98 -12.90 1.85
N GLU A 106 -13.55 -11.76 2.36
CA GLU A 106 -12.41 -10.99 1.91
C GLU A 106 -11.33 -10.94 3.00
N GLN A 107 -10.10 -10.67 2.59
CA GLN A 107 -8.96 -10.45 3.49
C GLN A 107 -8.30 -9.13 3.17
N TYR A 108 -7.73 -8.55 4.21
CA TYR A 108 -6.82 -7.42 4.15
C TYR A 108 -5.40 -7.96 4.25
N VAL A 109 -4.54 -7.57 3.32
CA VAL A 109 -3.17 -8.08 3.27
C VAL A 109 -2.19 -6.93 3.19
N PHE A 110 -1.36 -6.78 4.21
CA PHE A 110 -0.20 -5.88 4.13
C PHE A 110 0.94 -6.61 3.44
N VAL A 111 1.50 -5.99 2.40
CA VAL A 111 2.75 -6.39 1.76
C VAL A 111 3.77 -5.29 2.00
N TYR A 112 4.96 -5.64 2.47
CA TYR A 112 5.98 -4.65 2.81
C TYR A 112 7.40 -5.11 2.49
N ARG A 113 8.25 -4.14 2.17
CA ARG A 113 9.70 -4.32 2.04
C ARG A 113 10.31 -4.50 3.43
N SER A 114 10.86 -5.67 3.69
CA SER A 114 11.39 -6.08 4.99
C SER A 114 12.74 -5.46 5.33
N ASP A 115 13.40 -4.85 4.35
CA ASP A 115 14.61 -4.05 4.51
C ASP A 115 14.31 -2.58 4.87
N THR A 116 13.10 -2.08 4.59
CA THR A 116 12.68 -0.71 4.93
C THR A 116 11.65 -0.64 6.05
N ALA A 117 10.90 -1.71 6.30
CA ALA A 117 9.86 -1.80 7.32
C ALA A 117 9.91 -3.11 8.12
N THR A 118 9.62 -3.02 9.41
CA THR A 118 9.46 -4.18 10.31
C THR A 118 8.05 -4.18 10.91
N LEU A 119 7.40 -5.34 10.87
CA LEU A 119 6.14 -5.57 11.57
C LEU A 119 6.39 -5.67 13.07
N ALA A 120 5.79 -4.77 13.84
CA ALA A 120 5.88 -4.75 15.30
C ALA A 120 4.71 -5.50 15.94
N ASP A 121 3.48 -5.30 15.46
CA ASP A 121 2.29 -5.98 15.95
C ASP A 121 1.14 -5.92 14.93
N THR A 122 0.13 -6.78 15.13
CA THR A 122 -1.12 -6.81 14.36
C THR A 122 -2.33 -6.79 15.26
N TYR A 123 -3.31 -5.95 14.94
CA TYR A 123 -4.62 -5.96 15.60
C TYR A 123 -5.72 -6.04 14.56
N GLN A 124 -6.68 -6.94 14.78
CA GLN A 124 -7.92 -7.04 14.00
C GLN A 124 -9.08 -6.78 14.95
N TYR A 125 -9.91 -5.79 14.62
CA TYR A 125 -11.12 -5.54 15.38
C TYR A 125 -12.10 -6.71 15.19
N PRO A 126 -12.78 -7.19 16.24
CA PRO A 126 -13.67 -8.34 16.11
C PRO A 126 -14.91 -8.01 15.27
N ASP A 127 -15.34 -8.96 14.44
CA ASP A 127 -16.47 -8.80 13.50
C ASP A 127 -17.81 -9.27 14.09
N ASP A 128 -17.79 -9.73 15.35
CA ASP A 128 -18.89 -10.44 16.03
C ASP A 128 -19.22 -9.83 17.40
N LEU A 129 -18.89 -8.55 17.61
CA LEU A 129 -19.21 -7.88 18.87
C LEU A 129 -20.73 -7.71 19.04
N PRO A 130 -21.28 -7.95 20.24
CA PRO A 130 -22.70 -7.73 20.49
C PRO A 130 -23.14 -6.29 20.18
N GLY A 131 -24.12 -6.12 19.30
CA GLY A 131 -24.59 -4.80 18.83
C GLY A 131 -23.79 -4.21 17.67
N ASP A 132 -22.76 -4.93 17.21
CA ASP A 132 -21.91 -4.60 16.07
C ASP A 132 -21.57 -5.90 15.31
N GLU A 133 -22.57 -6.77 15.17
CA GLU A 133 -22.47 -8.00 14.43
C GLU A 133 -22.24 -7.65 12.97
N ASP A 134 -21.21 -8.22 12.36
CA ASP A 134 -20.86 -8.03 10.96
C ASP A 134 -20.35 -6.61 10.63
N ALA A 135 -19.51 -6.13 11.55
CA ALA A 135 -18.86 -4.83 11.54
C ALA A 135 -18.16 -4.48 10.21
N PHE A 136 -17.72 -5.49 9.45
CA PHE A 136 -16.99 -5.35 8.19
C PHE A 136 -17.79 -5.66 6.93
N ALA A 137 -19.08 -6.01 7.02
CA ALA A 137 -19.89 -6.07 5.81
C ALA A 137 -20.41 -4.71 5.36
N ARG A 138 -20.78 -4.67 4.08
CA ARG A 138 -21.38 -3.51 3.44
C ARG A 138 -22.86 -3.45 3.84
N GLU A 139 -23.15 -2.75 4.93
CA GLU A 139 -24.49 -2.27 5.24
C GLU A 139 -24.95 -1.29 4.15
N PRO A 140 -26.10 -1.48 3.49
CA PRO A 140 -26.56 -0.57 2.44
C PRO A 140 -26.93 0.85 2.93
N SER A 141 -27.01 1.10 4.25
CA SER A 141 -27.53 2.38 4.77
C SER A 141 -27.28 2.64 6.26
N ASP A 142 -26.16 2.19 6.86
CA ASP A 142 -25.90 2.46 8.28
C ASP A 142 -24.88 3.61 8.49
N PRO A 143 -25.32 4.79 8.96
CA PRO A 143 -24.47 5.96 9.18
C PRO A 143 -23.68 5.95 10.51
N ALA A 144 -23.78 4.92 11.35
CA ALA A 144 -23.23 4.94 12.71
C ALA A 144 -22.01 4.04 12.92
N HIS A 145 -20.98 4.12 12.05
CA HIS A 145 -19.80 3.24 12.17
C HIS A 145 -18.49 3.98 12.00
N ALA A 146 -18.18 4.77 13.03
CA ALA A 146 -16.93 5.49 13.12
C ALA A 146 -15.81 4.51 13.57
N TYR A 147 -14.85 4.23 12.67
CA TYR A 147 -13.54 3.61 12.95
C TYR A 147 -13.49 2.11 13.25
N LYS A 148 -13.89 1.27 12.30
CA LYS A 148 -13.59 -0.16 12.34
C LYS A 148 -12.34 -0.45 11.52
N SER A 149 -11.26 -0.90 12.18
CA SER A 149 -10.02 -1.28 11.50
C SER A 149 -10.00 -2.77 11.21
N VAL A 150 -9.85 -3.15 9.95
CA VAL A 150 -9.89 -4.57 9.58
C VAL A 150 -8.59 -5.32 9.86
N ALA A 151 -7.48 -4.59 9.81
CA ALA A 151 -6.20 -4.97 10.37
C ALA A 151 -5.38 -3.69 10.54
N SER A 152 -4.76 -3.49 11.69
CA SER A 152 -3.68 -2.51 11.85
C SER A 152 -2.37 -3.27 11.95
N ALA A 153 -1.40 -2.87 11.15
CA ALA A 153 -0.03 -3.32 11.27
C ALA A 153 0.78 -2.15 11.82
N ARG A 154 1.39 -2.34 12.99
CA ARG A 154 2.37 -1.38 13.50
C ARG A 154 3.66 -1.61 12.73
N LEU A 155 4.10 -0.62 11.95
CA LEU A 155 5.26 -0.73 11.08
C LEU A 155 6.32 0.29 11.53
N GLY A 156 7.54 -0.19 11.76
CA GLY A 156 8.69 0.65 12.12
C GLY A 156 9.72 0.73 10.99
N ARG A 157 10.40 1.87 10.85
CA ARG A 157 11.59 1.96 10.00
C ARG A 157 12.77 1.27 10.68
N THR A 158 13.58 0.55 9.89
CA THR A 158 14.72 -0.26 10.37
C THR A 158 15.80 0.53 11.13
N GLU A 159 15.85 1.86 10.98
CA GLU A 159 16.83 2.73 11.66
C GLU A 159 16.22 3.75 12.63
N SER A 160 14.91 3.73 12.87
CA SER A 160 14.27 4.65 13.82
C SER A 160 12.99 4.02 14.38
N TYR A 161 12.98 3.68 15.66
CA TYR A 161 11.77 3.28 16.39
C TYR A 161 10.80 4.46 16.48
N GLN A 162 10.09 4.74 15.40
CA GLN A 162 8.88 5.57 15.41
C GLN A 162 7.70 4.62 15.26
N GLU A 163 6.77 4.68 16.20
CA GLU A 163 5.52 3.93 16.14
C GLU A 163 4.66 4.55 15.03
N GLN A 164 4.46 3.83 13.93
CA GLN A 164 3.62 4.29 12.83
C GLN A 164 2.54 3.25 12.58
N TYR A 165 1.29 3.69 12.62
CA TYR A 165 0.13 2.88 12.34
C TYR A 165 -0.47 3.37 11.03
N VAL A 166 -0.51 2.49 10.03
CA VAL A 166 -1.25 2.74 8.80
C VAL A 166 -2.64 2.19 9.01
N PHE A 167 -3.61 3.08 9.15
CA PHE A 167 -5.02 2.73 9.15
C PHE A 167 -5.60 3.15 7.80
N VAL A 168 -6.12 2.18 7.07
CA VAL A 168 -6.91 2.46 5.87
C VAL A 168 -8.35 2.25 6.27
N TYR A 169 -9.12 3.34 6.22
CA TYR A 169 -10.51 3.35 6.64
C TYR A 169 -11.43 3.48 5.42
N ARG A 170 -12.62 2.91 5.57
CA ARG A 170 -13.84 3.31 4.87
C ARG A 170 -14.75 3.91 5.94
N SER A 171 -15.25 5.14 5.75
CA SER A 171 -16.00 5.86 6.80
C SER A 171 -17.08 6.73 6.21
N ASP A 172 -18.25 6.68 6.85
CA ASP A 172 -19.31 7.69 6.80
C ASP A 172 -19.53 8.21 8.25
N THR A 173 -18.83 9.29 8.61
CA THR A 173 -18.94 10.13 9.84
C THR A 173 -18.33 9.65 11.18
N ALA A 174 -18.15 10.60 12.12
CA ALA A 174 -16.97 10.78 12.99
C ALA A 174 -17.21 10.84 14.51
N THR A 175 -16.28 10.25 15.30
CA THR A 175 -16.06 10.46 16.76
C THR A 175 -14.72 9.82 17.28
N LEU A 176 -13.60 10.10 16.60
CA LEU A 176 -12.19 10.04 17.08
C LEU A 176 -11.43 11.27 16.51
N ALA A 177 -12.20 12.32 16.18
CA ALA A 177 -11.85 13.30 15.16
C ALA A 177 -10.59 14.12 15.49
N ASP A 178 -10.31 14.39 16.76
CA ASP A 178 -9.29 15.37 17.14
C ASP A 178 -7.85 14.84 17.02
N THR A 179 -7.66 13.53 16.91
CA THR A 179 -6.34 12.91 16.75
C THR A 179 -6.14 12.24 15.38
N LEU A 180 -7.12 12.37 14.48
CA LEU A 180 -7.11 11.76 13.16
C LEU A 180 -6.95 12.83 12.06
N PHE A 181 -6.00 12.59 11.16
CA PHE A 181 -5.71 13.50 10.06
C PHE A 181 -6.01 12.81 8.74
N TRP A 182 -6.95 13.36 7.98
CA TRP A 182 -7.35 12.87 6.67
C TRP A 182 -6.37 13.38 5.61
N LEU A 183 -5.65 12.47 4.97
CA LEU A 183 -4.60 12.83 4.02
C LEU A 183 -5.10 12.94 2.58
N LEU A 184 -6.14 12.18 2.22
CA LEU A 184 -6.78 12.28 0.90
C LEU A 184 -7.98 13.23 0.95
N PRO A 185 -7.96 14.33 0.16
CA PRO A 185 -9.08 15.26 0.03
C PRO A 185 -10.38 14.58 -0.41
N GLU A 186 -11.53 15.15 -0.05
CA GLU A 186 -12.85 14.62 -0.45
C GLU A 186 -13.11 14.62 -1.95
N ASP A 187 -12.39 15.45 -2.70
CA ASP A 187 -12.48 15.61 -4.15
C ASP A 187 -11.42 14.79 -4.92
N SER A 188 -10.63 13.93 -4.25
CA SER A 188 -9.68 13.07 -4.94
C SER A 188 -10.36 11.83 -5.53
N ASP A 189 -10.53 11.80 -6.86
CA ASP A 189 -11.04 10.61 -7.56
C ASP A 189 -10.05 9.44 -7.46
N SER A 190 -10.46 8.37 -6.78
CA SER A 190 -9.68 7.14 -6.64
C SER A 190 -10.17 6.01 -7.55
N THR A 191 -11.14 6.30 -8.44
CA THR A 191 -11.72 5.28 -9.31
C THR A 191 -10.97 5.09 -10.62
N VAL A 192 -11.05 3.86 -11.14
CA VAL A 192 -10.39 3.44 -12.39
C VAL A 192 -11.35 3.57 -13.59
N ARG A 193 -12.67 3.60 -13.33
CA ARG A 193 -13.66 3.76 -14.40
C ARG A 193 -13.80 5.23 -14.74
N ALA A 194 -13.62 5.57 -16.01
CA ALA A 194 -13.81 6.94 -16.50
C ALA A 194 -15.26 7.46 -16.31
N SER A 195 -16.22 6.56 -16.09
CA SER A 195 -17.64 6.86 -15.88
C SER A 195 -18.01 7.17 -14.42
N THR A 196 -17.07 7.04 -13.48
CA THR A 196 -17.30 7.33 -12.05
C THR A 196 -16.27 8.34 -11.57
N SER A 197 -16.65 9.23 -10.66
CA SER A 197 -15.72 10.08 -9.93
C SER A 197 -16.08 10.01 -8.46
N CYS A 198 -15.31 9.24 -7.69
CA CYS A 198 -15.62 8.97 -6.29
C CYS A 198 -14.32 8.84 -5.48
N SER A 199 -14.29 9.45 -4.30
CA SER A 199 -13.20 9.37 -3.33
C SER A 199 -13.44 8.24 -2.31
N TYR A 200 -13.59 7.01 -2.81
CA TYR A 200 -13.91 5.85 -1.97
C TYR A 200 -12.75 5.46 -1.04
N ASP A 201 -11.51 5.62 -1.52
CA ASP A 201 -10.32 5.27 -0.74
C ASP A 201 -9.85 6.47 0.06
N ARG A 202 -9.62 6.26 1.37
CA ARG A 202 -9.15 7.28 2.30
C ARG A 202 -7.90 6.80 3.01
N ILE A 203 -6.94 7.70 3.19
CA ILE A 203 -5.77 7.49 4.04
C ILE A 203 -5.93 8.42 5.22
N VAL A 204 -6.01 7.86 6.42
CA VAL A 204 -6.11 8.61 7.66
C VAL A 204 -4.97 8.19 8.57
N VAL A 205 -4.35 9.17 9.22
CA VAL A 205 -3.24 8.93 10.15
C VAL A 205 -3.63 9.37 11.55
N HIS A 206 -3.18 8.61 12.56
CA HIS A 206 -3.44 8.90 13.96
C HIS A 206 -2.23 9.52 14.65
N GLY A 207 -2.45 10.59 15.41
CA GLY A 207 -1.46 11.25 16.25
C GLY A 207 -0.58 12.26 15.52
N GLU A 208 -0.27 13.37 16.20
CA GLU A 208 0.51 14.48 15.64
C GLU A 208 1.91 14.09 15.17
N THR A 209 2.54 13.13 15.84
CA THR A 209 3.90 12.67 15.48
C THR A 209 3.91 12.04 14.10
N PHE A 210 2.94 11.20 13.78
CA PHE A 210 2.86 10.57 12.47
C PHE A 210 2.38 11.57 11.41
N ASN A 211 1.42 12.43 11.74
CA ASN A 211 0.98 13.50 10.86
C ASN A 211 2.13 14.46 10.46
N ARG A 212 2.99 14.85 11.40
CA ARG A 212 4.18 15.69 11.11
C ARG A 212 5.23 14.99 10.24
N ALA A 213 5.23 13.66 10.17
CA ALA A 213 6.12 12.90 9.32
C ALA A 213 5.58 12.77 7.87
N VAL A 214 4.31 13.10 7.63
CA VAL A 214 3.71 13.10 6.30
C VAL A 214 4.30 14.26 5.49
N VAL A 215 4.77 13.95 4.29
CA VAL A 215 5.22 14.98 3.35
C VAL A 215 3.98 15.76 2.87
N PRO A 216 3.93 17.10 3.01
CA PRO A 216 2.78 17.88 2.58
C PRO A 216 2.38 17.58 1.14
N PHE A 217 1.08 17.39 0.90
CA PHE A 217 0.49 17.09 -0.42
C PHE A 217 0.98 15.79 -1.09
N SER A 218 1.64 14.89 -0.36
CA SER A 218 2.12 13.62 -0.95
C SER A 218 1.01 12.57 -1.12
N ALA A 219 -0.06 12.67 -0.33
CA ALA A 219 -1.20 11.77 -0.43
C ALA A 219 -2.03 12.13 -1.65
N ARG A 220 -2.13 11.19 -2.59
CA ARG A 220 -2.89 11.34 -3.84
C ARG A 220 -3.31 9.98 -4.38
N ALA A 221 -4.41 9.95 -5.13
CA ALA A 221 -4.73 8.79 -5.94
C ALA A 221 -3.65 8.56 -7.01
N PHE A 222 -3.37 7.29 -7.29
CA PHE A 222 -2.42 6.91 -8.33
C PHE A 222 -3.18 6.36 -9.54
N ASN A 223 -3.27 7.16 -10.60
CA ASN A 223 -3.87 6.74 -11.86
C ASN A 223 -2.91 5.83 -12.63
N PHE A 224 -2.96 4.54 -12.33
CA PHE A 224 -2.10 3.53 -12.95
C PHE A 224 -2.45 3.26 -14.42
N GLN A 225 -3.69 3.53 -14.85
CA GLN A 225 -4.05 3.43 -16.27
C GLN A 225 -3.30 4.46 -17.10
N ALA A 226 -3.28 5.72 -16.65
CA ALA A 226 -2.54 6.78 -17.31
C ALA A 226 -1.01 6.54 -17.25
N GLU A 227 -0.48 6.17 -16.07
CA GLU A 227 0.95 5.90 -15.89
C GLU A 227 1.43 4.76 -16.80
N TYR A 228 0.71 3.65 -16.83
CA TYR A 228 1.11 2.44 -17.55
C TYR A 228 0.50 2.33 -18.94
N ARG A 229 -0.25 3.34 -19.39
CA ARG A 229 -0.91 3.40 -20.70
C ARG A 229 -1.79 2.19 -20.97
N LEU A 230 -2.60 1.82 -19.98
CA LEU A 230 -3.53 0.69 -20.04
C LEU A 230 -4.89 1.14 -20.58
N THR A 231 -5.59 0.24 -21.25
CA THR A 231 -7.02 0.42 -21.56
C THR A 231 -7.88 0.09 -20.35
N GLU A 232 -9.17 0.43 -20.39
CA GLU A 232 -10.12 0.06 -19.32
C GLU A 232 -10.34 -1.46 -19.20
N GLU A 233 -10.09 -2.20 -20.28
CA GLU A 233 -10.26 -3.65 -20.36
C GLU A 233 -9.09 -4.44 -19.74
N GLN A 234 -7.93 -3.79 -19.57
CA GLN A 234 -6.67 -4.37 -19.07
C GLN A 234 -6.51 -4.18 -17.56
#